data_AF-A0A4Q1JXC1-F1
#
_entry.id   AF-A0A4Q1JXC1-F1
#
_cell.length_a   1.000
_cell.length_b   1.000
_cell.length_c   1.000
_cell.angle_alpha   90.00
_cell.angle_beta   90.00
_cell.angle_gamma   90.00
#
_symmetry.space_group_name_H-M   'P 1'
#
loop_
_entity.id
_entity.type
_entity.pdbx_description
1 polymer ?
#
loop_
_entity_poly.entity_id
_entity_poly.type
_entity_poly.pdbx_seq_one_letter_code
_entity_poly.pdbx_strand_id
1 'polypeptide(L)'
;MRFKKHNFEALCYNTLDCQVIYDHTNHTLYGTGKPSPPPPSDDYKKKWGGASYLGVRNFPGPVRIDWTSKDGHSHRAQIDLSEIFKDELILHRTPIEAIPEKAFKGPAGEPEIFVEVNNRTVTVYMKMFIPTKEPQIAGNSRSHFRDDLIEAWRQTY
;
A
#
# COMPACT_ATOMS: atom_id res chain seq x y z
N MET A 1 -2.34 15.92 7.07
CA MET A 1 -1.32 16.10 6.01
C MET A 1 -1.90 15.60 4.69
N ARG A 2 -1.51 16.17 3.55
CA ARG A 2 -2.03 15.78 2.22
C ARG A 2 -0.91 15.43 1.26
N PHE A 3 -1.18 14.57 0.29
CA PHE A 3 -0.25 14.19 -0.78
C PHE A 3 -0.80 14.60 -2.15
N LYS A 4 0.08 14.70 -3.16
CA LYS A 4 -0.29 14.97 -4.57
C LYS A 4 0.17 13.88 -5.53
N LYS A 5 1.08 13.05 -5.04
CA LYS A 5 1.63 11.90 -5.72
C LYS A 5 1.77 10.77 -4.72
N HIS A 6 1.73 9.54 -5.21
CA HIS A 6 1.94 8.34 -4.41
C HIS A 6 2.75 7.32 -5.20
N ASN A 7 3.33 6.38 -4.49
CA ASN A 7 3.93 5.19 -5.06
C ASN A 7 2.95 4.02 -4.96
N PHE A 8 3.07 3.02 -5.83
CA PHE A 8 2.11 1.92 -5.94
C PHE A 8 2.80 0.57 -6.09
N GLU A 9 2.32 -0.43 -5.35
CA GLU A 9 2.75 -1.82 -5.46
C GLU A 9 1.54 -2.75 -5.36
N ALA A 10 1.52 -3.80 -6.17
CA ALA A 10 0.56 -4.87 -6.08
C ALA A 10 1.23 -6.17 -5.63
N LEU A 11 0.59 -6.86 -4.68
CA LEU A 11 1.12 -8.09 -4.09
C LEU A 11 0.03 -9.16 -4.13
N CYS A 12 0.29 -10.26 -4.82
CA CYS A 12 -0.61 -11.40 -4.86
C CYS A 12 -0.04 -12.56 -4.04
N TYR A 13 -0.90 -13.16 -3.22
CA TYR A 13 -0.60 -14.33 -2.41
C TYR A 13 -1.77 -15.31 -2.47
N ASN A 14 -1.47 -16.60 -2.37
CA ASN A 14 -2.51 -17.63 -2.32
C ASN A 14 -3.55 -17.52 -3.46
N THR A 15 -3.13 -17.16 -4.68
CA THR A 15 -3.99 -17.20 -5.87
C THR A 15 -3.44 -18.20 -6.89
N LEU A 16 -4.32 -18.75 -7.72
CA LEU A 16 -3.95 -19.60 -8.86
C LEU A 16 -3.58 -18.76 -10.09
N ASP A 17 -4.15 -17.56 -10.18
CA ASP A 17 -3.80 -16.52 -11.14
C ASP A 17 -4.10 -15.16 -10.52
N CYS A 18 -3.39 -14.12 -10.92
CA CYS A 18 -3.61 -12.76 -10.44
C CYS A 18 -3.16 -11.76 -11.49
N GLN A 19 -3.98 -10.73 -11.69
CA GLN A 19 -3.64 -9.57 -12.49
C GLN A 19 -4.11 -8.31 -11.78
N VAL A 20 -3.19 -7.40 -11.50
CA VAL A 20 -3.47 -6.08 -10.94
C VAL A 20 -3.03 -5.01 -11.92
N ILE A 21 -3.98 -4.24 -12.44
CA ILE A 21 -3.74 -3.15 -13.39
C ILE A 21 -4.07 -1.82 -12.73
N TYR A 22 -3.12 -0.90 -12.79
CA TYR A 22 -3.29 0.46 -12.30
C TYR A 22 -2.43 1.41 -13.13
N ASP A 23 -2.94 2.60 -13.42
CA ASP A 23 -2.33 3.55 -14.35
C ASP A 23 -1.91 2.90 -15.69
N HIS A 24 -2.83 2.14 -16.29
CA HIS A 24 -2.62 1.42 -17.56
C HIS A 24 -1.46 0.40 -17.55
N THR A 25 -0.89 0.11 -16.37
CA THR A 25 0.29 -0.73 -16.18
C THR A 25 -0.09 -1.97 -15.39
N ASN A 26 0.46 -3.14 -15.76
CA ASN A 26 0.29 -4.37 -15.02
C ASN A 26 1.37 -4.47 -13.93
N HIS A 27 0.95 -4.54 -12.67
CA HIS A 27 1.81 -4.54 -11.48
C HIS A 27 2.02 -5.95 -10.89
N THR A 28 1.64 -6.99 -11.63
CA THR A 28 1.71 -8.38 -11.13
C THR A 28 3.14 -8.93 -11.22
N LEU A 29 3.78 -9.13 -10.07
CA LEU A 29 5.17 -9.61 -9.97
C LEU A 29 5.46 -10.94 -10.67
N TYR A 30 4.55 -11.93 -10.61
CA TYR A 30 4.81 -13.29 -11.10
C TYR A 30 4.44 -13.52 -12.58
N GLY A 31 3.92 -12.49 -13.26
CA GLY A 31 3.31 -12.62 -14.58
C GLY A 31 1.96 -13.34 -14.55
N THR A 32 1.11 -13.07 -15.54
CA THR A 32 -0.22 -13.69 -15.67
C THR A 32 -0.12 -15.18 -15.97
N GLY A 33 -1.06 -15.98 -15.45
CA GLY A 33 -1.14 -17.43 -15.66
C GLY A 33 -0.26 -18.27 -14.73
N LYS A 34 0.30 -17.68 -13.67
CA LYS A 34 1.10 -18.38 -12.66
C LYS A 34 0.50 -18.24 -11.26
N PRO A 35 0.41 -19.33 -10.49
CA PRO A 35 0.01 -19.24 -9.08
C PRO A 35 0.98 -18.36 -8.28
N SER A 36 0.44 -17.50 -7.43
CA SER A 36 1.23 -16.78 -6.45
C SER A 36 1.52 -17.67 -5.24
N PRO A 37 2.69 -17.56 -4.60
CA PRO A 37 3.01 -18.32 -3.40
C PRO A 37 2.15 -17.89 -2.20
N PRO A 38 2.11 -18.68 -1.10
CA PRO A 38 1.64 -18.17 0.18
C PRO A 38 2.55 -17.04 0.68
N PRO A 39 2.09 -16.20 1.63
CA PRO A 39 2.97 -15.28 2.32
C PRO A 39 4.16 -16.01 2.97
N PRO A 40 5.38 -15.45 2.91
CA PRO A 40 6.60 -16.17 3.30
C PRO A 40 6.78 -16.34 4.82
N SER A 41 6.05 -15.59 5.64
CA SER A 41 6.03 -15.69 7.11
C SER A 41 4.76 -15.03 7.65
N ASP A 42 4.41 -15.23 8.91
CA ASP A 42 3.22 -14.60 9.53
C ASP A 42 3.33 -13.06 9.58
N ASP A 43 4.56 -12.54 9.68
CA ASP A 43 4.86 -11.12 9.78
C ASP A 43 5.35 -10.49 8.46
N TYR A 44 5.16 -11.18 7.34
CA TYR A 44 5.68 -10.81 6.01
C TYR A 44 5.45 -9.34 5.61
N LYS A 45 4.35 -8.72 6.05
CA LYS A 45 4.06 -7.31 5.79
C LYS A 45 5.09 -6.34 6.37
N LYS A 46 5.77 -6.72 7.47
CA LYS A 46 6.89 -5.94 8.03
C LYS A 46 8.09 -5.90 7.10
N LYS A 47 8.18 -6.86 6.17
CA LYS A 47 9.26 -6.97 5.18
C LYS A 47 8.91 -6.27 3.86
N TRP A 48 7.71 -5.71 3.73
CA TRP A 48 7.37 -4.87 2.58
C TRP A 48 8.23 -3.61 2.60
N GLY A 49 9.00 -3.41 1.53
CA GLY A 49 9.83 -2.25 1.32
C GLY A 49 9.02 -1.02 0.90
N GLY A 50 9.64 -0.15 0.10
CA GLY A 50 8.91 0.84 -0.68
C GLY A 50 8.25 0.18 -1.90
N ALA A 51 7.20 0.79 -2.40
CA ALA A 51 6.57 0.39 -3.65
C ALA A 51 7.48 0.72 -4.84
N SER A 52 7.40 -0.10 -5.89
CA SER A 52 8.28 -0.02 -7.05
C SER A 52 7.82 0.96 -8.12
N TYR A 53 6.51 1.25 -8.21
CA TYR A 53 5.96 2.20 -9.17
C TYR A 53 5.84 3.59 -8.56
N LEU A 54 6.68 4.53 -9.01
CA LEU A 54 6.93 5.78 -8.30
C LEU A 54 6.18 6.99 -8.88
N GLY A 55 5.79 7.93 -8.01
CA GLY A 55 5.39 9.28 -8.41
C GLY A 55 4.09 9.40 -9.18
N VAL A 56 3.15 8.47 -9.00
CA VAL A 56 1.81 8.47 -9.60
C VAL A 56 1.05 9.70 -9.15
N ARG A 57 0.62 10.54 -10.10
CA ARG A 57 -0.05 11.81 -9.78
C ARG A 57 -1.55 11.61 -9.55
N ASN A 58 -2.07 12.19 -8.46
CA ASN A 58 -3.48 12.07 -8.04
C ASN A 58 -3.93 10.58 -8.04
N PHE A 59 -4.99 10.26 -8.79
CA PHE A 59 -5.47 8.90 -9.03
C PHE A 59 -5.87 8.81 -10.52
N PRO A 60 -5.11 8.08 -11.37
CA PRO A 60 -5.35 8.00 -12.81
C PRO A 60 -6.56 7.13 -13.20
N GLY A 61 -7.22 6.50 -12.23
CA GLY A 61 -8.38 5.64 -12.42
C GLY A 61 -8.46 4.57 -11.34
N PRO A 62 -9.42 3.64 -11.42
CA PRO A 62 -9.52 2.55 -10.46
C PRO A 62 -8.39 1.53 -10.68
N VAL A 63 -7.97 0.88 -9.60
CA VAL A 63 -7.19 -0.35 -9.66
C VAL A 63 -8.12 -1.47 -10.11
N ARG A 64 -7.78 -2.13 -11.22
CA ARG A 64 -8.53 -3.28 -11.75
C ARG A 64 -7.83 -4.56 -11.34
N ILE A 65 -8.59 -5.49 -10.80
CA ILE A 65 -8.07 -6.74 -10.27
C ILE A 65 -8.88 -7.89 -10.86
N ASP A 66 -8.19 -8.82 -11.52
CA ASP A 66 -8.73 -10.10 -11.97
C ASP A 66 -7.89 -11.20 -11.32
N TRP A 67 -8.51 -12.16 -10.64
CA TRP A 67 -7.74 -13.23 -9.98
C TRP A 67 -8.56 -14.51 -9.82
N THR A 68 -7.86 -15.63 -9.62
CA THR A 68 -8.48 -16.91 -9.28
C THR A 68 -8.04 -17.34 -7.87
N SER A 69 -9.00 -17.52 -6.96
CA SER A 69 -8.72 -17.97 -5.57
C SER A 69 -8.24 -19.43 -5.53
N LYS A 70 -7.71 -19.88 -4.38
CA LYS A 70 -7.18 -21.26 -4.23
C LYS A 70 -8.21 -22.35 -4.48
N ASP A 71 -9.48 -22.04 -4.29
CA ASP A 71 -10.61 -22.94 -4.54
C ASP A 71 -11.09 -22.90 -5.99
N GLY A 72 -10.36 -22.22 -6.89
CA GLY A 72 -10.64 -22.21 -8.33
C GLY A 72 -11.68 -21.19 -8.79
N HIS A 73 -12.26 -20.37 -7.89
CA HIS A 73 -13.22 -19.36 -8.30
C HIS A 73 -12.53 -18.13 -8.88
N SER A 74 -13.02 -17.66 -10.03
CA SER A 74 -12.56 -16.41 -10.65
C SER A 74 -13.32 -15.21 -10.08
N HIS A 75 -12.57 -14.14 -9.84
CA HIS A 75 -13.06 -12.90 -9.26
C HIS A 75 -12.62 -11.70 -10.11
N ARG A 76 -13.41 -10.63 -10.03
CA ARG A 76 -13.08 -9.33 -10.60
C ARG A 76 -13.48 -8.23 -9.63
N ALA A 77 -12.59 -7.27 -9.42
CA ALA A 77 -12.85 -6.08 -8.60
C ALA A 77 -12.30 -4.82 -9.27
N GLN A 78 -12.93 -3.69 -8.98
CA GLN A 78 -12.41 -2.36 -9.27
C GLN A 78 -12.38 -1.57 -7.97
N ILE A 79 -11.21 -1.05 -7.62
CA ILE A 79 -11.00 -0.29 -6.39
C ILE A 79 -10.70 1.16 -6.75
N ASP A 80 -11.56 2.07 -6.31
CA ASP A 80 -11.34 3.51 -6.49
C ASP A 80 -10.50 4.06 -5.33
N LEU A 81 -9.22 4.29 -5.59
CA LEU A 81 -8.31 4.86 -4.60
C LEU A 81 -8.67 6.31 -4.24
N SER A 82 -9.36 7.05 -5.11
CA SER A 82 -9.76 8.43 -4.84
C SER A 82 -10.88 8.51 -3.80
N GLU A 83 -11.73 7.48 -3.72
CA GLU A 83 -12.75 7.34 -2.68
C GLU A 83 -12.15 6.88 -1.36
N ILE A 84 -11.22 5.92 -1.39
CA ILE A 84 -10.53 5.44 -0.18
C ILE A 84 -9.70 6.55 0.46
N PHE A 85 -8.92 7.27 -0.36
CA PHE A 85 -8.05 8.36 0.07
C PHE A 85 -8.65 9.72 -0.30
N LYS A 86 -9.95 9.88 0.02
CA LYS A 86 -10.66 11.13 -0.17
C LYS A 86 -9.86 12.30 0.40
N ASP A 87 -9.88 13.42 -0.30
CA ASP A 87 -9.16 14.63 0.09
C ASP A 87 -7.62 14.47 0.10
N GLU A 88 -7.09 13.40 -0.49
CA GLU A 88 -5.66 13.07 -0.56
C GLU A 88 -5.01 13.04 0.83
N LEU A 89 -5.73 12.52 1.83
CA LEU A 89 -5.26 12.47 3.21
C LEU A 89 -4.26 11.34 3.42
N ILE A 90 -3.12 11.67 4.03
CA ILE A 90 -2.14 10.67 4.49
C ILE A 90 -2.68 10.00 5.75
N LEU A 91 -2.77 8.66 5.73
CA LEU A 91 -3.09 7.85 6.91
C LEU A 91 -1.84 7.60 7.75
N HIS A 92 -1.87 7.98 9.02
CA HIS A 92 -0.79 7.71 9.99
C HIS A 92 -1.34 7.67 11.42
N ARG A 93 -0.57 7.10 12.34
CA ARG A 93 -0.90 7.04 13.79
C ARG A 93 -0.15 8.04 14.65
N THR A 94 0.82 8.75 14.07
CA THR A 94 1.66 9.71 14.79
C THR A 94 0.84 10.93 15.24
N PRO A 95 0.83 11.29 16.53
CA PRO A 95 0.23 12.54 16.98
C PRO A 95 0.95 13.75 16.36
N ILE A 96 0.22 14.79 15.97
CA ILE A 96 0.76 15.95 15.22
C ILE A 96 1.86 16.69 16.00
N GLU A 97 1.67 16.83 17.29
CA GLU A 97 2.56 17.38 18.30
C GLU A 97 3.87 16.60 18.43
N ALA A 98 3.87 15.30 18.09
CA ALA A 98 5.07 14.47 18.02
C ALA A 98 5.80 14.61 16.69
N ILE A 99 5.22 15.28 15.69
CA ILE A 99 5.83 15.55 14.39
C ILE A 99 6.57 16.89 14.45
N PRO A 100 7.82 16.98 13.94
CA PRO A 100 8.52 18.26 13.82
C PRO A 100 7.76 19.27 12.94
N GLU A 101 7.64 20.53 13.36
CA GLU A 101 6.82 21.56 12.66
C GLU A 101 7.20 21.79 11.19
N LYS A 102 8.44 21.47 10.81
CA LYS A 102 8.97 21.64 9.44
C LYS A 102 9.04 20.33 8.66
N ALA A 103 8.58 19.21 9.22
CA ALA A 103 8.68 17.88 8.61
C ALA A 103 8.04 17.80 7.21
N PHE A 104 7.07 18.67 6.92
CA PHE A 104 6.25 18.59 5.71
C PHE A 104 5.98 19.95 5.04
N LYS A 105 6.90 20.92 5.13
CA LYS A 105 6.79 22.17 4.36
C LYS A 105 7.04 21.88 2.87
N GLY A 106 5.97 21.68 2.10
CA GLY A 106 6.02 21.34 0.66
C GLY A 106 5.00 20.24 0.33
N PRO A 107 5.01 19.66 -0.88
CA PRO A 107 4.34 18.39 -1.09
C PRO A 107 4.95 17.39 -0.12
N ALA A 108 4.19 16.99 0.90
CA ALA A 108 4.61 15.93 1.82
C ALA A 108 4.98 14.70 0.99
N GLY A 109 6.02 13.98 1.43
CA GLY A 109 6.59 12.86 0.68
C GLY A 109 5.53 11.87 0.20
N GLU A 110 5.84 11.19 -0.89
CA GLU A 110 4.89 10.34 -1.61
C GLU A 110 4.59 9.11 -0.73
N PRO A 111 3.34 8.90 -0.28
CA PRO A 111 3.00 7.70 0.44
C PRO A 111 3.07 6.49 -0.48
N GLU A 112 3.37 5.35 0.12
CA GLU A 112 3.34 4.05 -0.53
C GLU A 112 1.92 3.47 -0.40
N ILE A 113 1.25 3.19 -1.51
CA ILE A 113 -0.04 2.50 -1.55
C ILE A 113 0.19 1.06 -2.01
N PHE A 114 -0.24 0.11 -1.18
CA PHE A 114 -0.15 -1.31 -1.47
C PHE A 114 -1.53 -1.89 -1.72
N VAL A 115 -1.67 -2.68 -2.77
CA VAL A 115 -2.86 -3.51 -3.01
C VAL A 115 -2.47 -4.97 -2.86
N GLU A 116 -2.96 -5.60 -1.80
CA GLU A 116 -2.78 -7.02 -1.54
C GLU A 116 -3.99 -7.81 -2.01
N VAL A 117 -3.77 -8.81 -2.86
CA VAL A 117 -4.73 -9.88 -3.14
C VAL A 117 -4.25 -11.13 -2.42
N ASN A 118 -4.99 -11.61 -1.43
CA ASN A 118 -4.66 -12.82 -0.69
C ASN A 118 -5.85 -13.78 -0.68
N ASN A 119 -5.78 -14.81 -1.51
CA ASN A 119 -6.87 -15.75 -1.76
C ASN A 119 -8.18 -15.06 -2.18
N ARG A 120 -9.14 -14.91 -1.26
CA ARG A 120 -10.45 -14.29 -1.48
C ARG A 120 -10.53 -12.83 -1.00
N THR A 121 -9.46 -12.33 -0.38
CA THR A 121 -9.47 -11.00 0.23
C THR A 121 -8.60 -10.04 -0.56
N VAL A 122 -9.14 -8.86 -0.85
CA VAL A 122 -8.37 -7.72 -1.34
C VAL A 122 -8.25 -6.71 -0.21
N THR A 123 -7.04 -6.20 0.04
CA THR A 123 -6.77 -5.20 1.07
C THR A 123 -5.92 -4.06 0.51
N VAL A 124 -6.30 -2.82 0.78
CA VAL A 124 -5.52 -1.62 0.44
C VAL A 124 -4.85 -1.12 1.70
N TYR A 125 -3.55 -0.87 1.61
CA TYR A 125 -2.76 -0.28 2.69
C TYR A 125 -2.11 1.02 2.23
N MET A 126 -1.84 1.89 3.21
CA MET A 126 -0.95 3.03 3.05
C MET A 126 0.21 2.92 4.04
N LYS A 127 1.41 3.28 3.58
CA LYS A 127 2.59 3.46 4.41
C LYS A 127 3.22 4.80 4.07
N MET A 128 3.68 5.53 5.09
CA MET A 128 4.35 6.81 4.88
C MET A 128 5.42 7.00 5.94
N PHE A 129 6.57 7.52 5.53
CA PHE A 129 7.63 7.94 6.46
C PHE A 129 7.21 9.22 7.18
N ILE A 130 6.95 9.12 8.48
CA ILE A 130 6.56 10.24 9.34
C ILE A 130 7.68 10.53 10.34
N PRO A 131 8.43 11.64 10.20
CA PRO A 131 9.43 12.03 11.18
C PRO A 131 8.82 12.26 12.56
N THR A 132 9.53 11.89 13.61
CA THR A 132 9.14 12.10 15.00
C THR A 132 10.19 12.93 15.75
N LYS A 133 9.73 13.77 16.69
CA LYS A 133 10.62 14.55 17.55
C LYS A 133 11.50 13.62 18.41
N GLU A 134 10.87 12.62 19.02
CA GLU A 134 11.53 11.63 19.87
C GLU A 134 11.86 10.32 19.11
N PRO A 135 12.92 9.59 19.50
CA PRO A 135 13.26 8.29 18.92
C PRO A 135 12.22 7.23 19.31
N GLN A 136 11.83 6.38 18.35
CA GLN A 136 10.91 5.26 18.60
C GLN A 136 11.56 4.10 19.34
N ILE A 137 12.89 3.98 19.28
CA ILE A 137 13.69 3.01 20.02
C ILE A 137 14.65 3.78 20.93
N ALA A 138 14.52 3.61 22.24
CA ALA A 138 15.35 4.30 23.22
C ALA A 138 16.84 4.05 22.95
N GLY A 139 17.63 5.13 22.92
CA GLY A 139 19.07 5.09 22.62
C GLY A 139 19.43 4.96 21.13
N ASN A 140 18.45 4.81 20.23
CA ASN A 140 18.70 4.74 18.78
C ASN A 140 18.35 6.07 18.10
N SER A 141 19.36 6.90 17.86
CA SER A 141 19.24 8.20 17.16
C SER A 141 18.84 8.10 15.68
N ARG A 142 18.75 6.89 15.11
CA ARG A 142 18.22 6.67 13.75
C ARG A 142 16.74 6.34 13.74
N SER A 143 16.09 6.24 14.89
CA SER A 143 14.68 5.86 15.01
C SER A 143 13.72 7.05 15.14
N HIS A 144 14.08 8.24 14.65
CA HIS A 144 13.23 9.45 14.70
C HIS A 144 12.18 9.47 13.58
N PHE A 145 11.51 8.35 13.36
CA PHE A 145 10.43 8.23 12.40
C PHE A 145 9.51 7.06 12.71
N ARG A 146 8.32 7.10 12.13
CA ARG A 146 7.42 5.96 11.99
C ARG A 146 7.15 5.71 10.52
N ASP A 147 7.00 4.46 10.15
CA ASP A 147 6.60 4.02 8.81
C ASP A 147 5.53 2.92 8.93
N ASP A 148 4.53 3.19 9.77
CA ASP A 148 3.44 2.25 10.02
C ASP A 148 2.69 1.91 8.72
N LEU A 149 2.39 0.61 8.53
CA LEU A 149 1.47 0.14 7.50
C LEU A 149 0.04 0.20 8.03
N ILE A 150 -0.81 1.03 7.42
CA ILE A 150 -2.19 1.27 7.83
C ILE A 150 -3.14 0.62 6.82
N GLU A 151 -4.02 -0.26 7.28
CA GLU A 151 -5.13 -0.78 6.47
C GLU A 151 -6.13 0.35 6.21
N ALA A 152 -6.34 0.68 4.94
CA ALA A 152 -7.25 1.72 4.51
C ALA A 152 -8.62 1.16 4.10
N TRP A 153 -8.62 -0.05 3.52
CA TRP A 153 -9.82 -0.71 3.01
C TRP A 153 -9.61 -2.21 2.89
N ARG A 154 -10.66 -3.01 3.06
CA ARG A 154 -10.64 -4.47 2.97
C ARG A 154 -11.98 -5.02 2.48
N GLN A 155 -11.94 -6.00 1.60
CA GLN A 155 -13.13 -6.77 1.17
C GLN A 155 -12.76 -8.24 0.93
N THR A 156 -13.69 -9.14 1.28
CA THR A 156 -13.63 -10.56 0.95
C THR A 156 -14.73 -10.93 -0.04
N TYR A 157 -14.41 -11.80 -0.99
CA TYR A 157 -15.26 -12.24 -2.11
C TYR A 157 -15.54 -13.75 -2.09
#